data_AF-A0A4Y2E6M8-F1
#
_entry.id   AF-A0A4Y2E6M8-F1
#
_cell.length_a   1.000
_cell.length_b   1.000
_cell.length_c   1.000
_cell.angle_alpha   90.00
_cell.angle_beta   90.00
_cell.angle_gamma   90.00
#
_symmetry.space_group_name_H-M   'P 1'
#
loop_
_entity.id
_entity.type
_entity.pdbx_description
1 polymer ?
#
loop_
_entity_poly.entity_id
_entity_poly.type
_entity_poly.pdbx_seq_one_letter_code
_entity_poly.pdbx_strand_id
1 'polypeptide(L)' 'MAELDYRMDILRVTKGAKVYSRDIRDVEDLRSSITVAIVTVTTQMLQWTWLELDYRMDILRATKGDHVEVH' A
#
# COMPACT_ATOMS: atom_id res chain seq x y z
N MET A 1 17.43 -15.77 12.76
CA MET A 1 16.92 -16.07 11.40
C MET A 1 15.47 -16.50 11.58
N ALA A 2 14.43 -15.69 11.38
CA ALA A 2 14.21 -14.61 10.43
C ALA A 2 13.19 -13.62 11.02
N GLU A 3 13.65 -12.75 11.92
CA GLU A 3 12.77 -11.82 12.67
C GLU A 3 13.08 -10.35 12.31
N LEU A 4 13.94 -10.11 11.31
CA LEU A 4 14.42 -8.78 10.94
C LEU A 4 14.27 -8.44 9.45
N ASP A 5 13.57 -9.27 8.67
CA ASP A 5 13.37 -9.03 7.23
C ASP A 5 11.92 -8.69 6.84
N TYR A 6 11.00 -8.66 7.81
CA TYR A 6 9.59 -8.30 7.59
C TYR A 6 9.33 -6.79 7.62
N ARG A 7 10.37 -5.96 7.47
CA ARG A 7 10.20 -4.52 7.16
C ARG A 7 9.99 -4.35 5.66
N MET A 8 8.84 -4.81 5.18
CA MET A 8 8.23 -4.20 3.99
C MET A 8 7.35 -3.06 4.48
N ASP A 9 8.02 -1.95 4.73
CA ASP A 9 7.42 -0.68 5.10
C ASP A 9 6.33 -0.30 4.07
N ILE A 10 5.04 -0.52 4.40
CA ILE A 10 3.95 0.27 3.80
C ILE A 10 4.25 1.78 3.96
N LEU A 11 5.04 2.14 4.97
CA LEU A 11 5.60 3.47 5.15
C LEU A 11 6.57 3.91 4.04
N ARG A 12 7.12 3.03 3.17
CA ARG A 12 7.92 3.48 2.01
C ARG A 12 7.07 3.99 0.85
N VAL A 13 5.78 3.66 0.80
CA VAL A 13 4.85 4.29 -0.16
C VAL A 13 4.48 5.72 0.30
N THR A 14 4.57 6.01 1.60
CA THR A 14 4.04 7.26 2.17
C THR A 14 5.07 8.19 2.85
N LYS A 15 6.23 7.70 3.32
CA LYS A 15 7.29 8.55 3.91
C LYS A 15 7.96 9.50 2.93
N GLY A 16 7.67 9.34 1.64
CA GLY A 16 7.96 10.32 0.62
C GLY A 16 6.80 10.37 -0.36
N ALA A 17 5.55 10.48 0.14
CA ALA A 17 4.39 10.69 -0.70
C ALA A 17 4.62 11.96 -1.53
N LYS A 18 5.27 11.80 -2.67
CA LYS A 18 5.20 12.72 -3.78
C LYS A 18 3.73 12.73 -4.12
N VAL A 19 3.02 13.70 -3.54
CA VAL A 19 1.64 13.98 -3.93
C VAL A 19 1.72 14.13 -5.43
N TYR A 20 1.13 13.17 -6.14
CA TYR A 20 1.13 13.17 -7.59
C TYR A 20 0.16 14.27 -8.01
N SER A 21 0.63 15.52 -7.93
CA SER A 21 -0.11 16.70 -8.33
C SER A 21 0.17 16.90 -9.80
N ARG A 22 -0.64 16.25 -10.64
CA ARG A 22 -0.69 16.50 -12.07
C ARG A 22 -1.92 17.37 -12.33
N ASP A 23 -1.74 18.47 -13.04
CA ASP A 23 -2.87 19.30 -13.47
C ASP A 23 -3.77 18.49 -14.40
N ILE A 24 -5.04 18.37 -14.03
CA ILE A 24 -6.07 17.66 -14.77
C ILE A 24 -6.96 18.71 -15.45
N ARG A 25 -7.03 18.64 -16.78
CA ARG A 25 -7.68 19.69 -17.59
C ARG A 25 -9.19 19.48 -17.74
N ASP A 26 -9.62 18.23 -17.78
CA ASP A 26 -11.02 17.84 -17.93
C ASP A 26 -11.26 16.40 -17.44
N VAL A 27 -12.51 15.94 -17.52
CA VAL A 27 -12.94 14.61 -17.05
C VAL A 27 -12.30 13.48 -17.88
N GLU A 28 -12.00 13.69 -19.16
CA GLU A 28 -11.40 12.66 -20.00
C GLU A 28 -9.91 12.50 -19.69
N ASP A 29 -9.19 13.60 -19.46
CA ASP A 29 -7.80 13.58 -18.96
C ASP A 29 -7.72 12.87 -17.59
N LEU A 30 -8.70 13.11 -16.70
CA LEU A 30 -8.80 12.38 -15.43
C LEU A 30 -8.95 10.87 -15.65
N ARG A 31 -9.92 10.47 -16.48
CA ARG A 31 -10.22 9.06 -16.76
C ARG A 31 -9.01 8.35 -17.38
N SER A 32 -8.33 9.01 -18.31
CA SER A 32 -7.10 8.50 -18.92
C SER A 32 -5.99 8.34 -17.88
N SER A 33 -5.80 9.34 -17.01
CA SER A 33 -4.76 9.29 -15.96
C SER A 33 -4.97 8.15 -14.97
N ILE A 34 -6.21 7.89 -14.56
CA ILE A 34 -6.58 6.77 -13.68
C ILE A 34 -6.29 5.45 -14.39
N THR A 35 -6.65 5.35 -15.67
CA THR A 35 -6.41 4.14 -16.47
C THR A 35 -4.91 3.84 -16.55
N VAL A 36 -4.08 4.84 -16.85
CA VAL A 36 -2.62 4.72 -16.90
C VAL A 36 -2.06 4.30 -15.53
N ALA A 37 -2.51 4.93 -14.45
CA ALA A 37 -2.08 4.59 -13.11
C ALA A 37 -2.42 3.13 -12.75
N ILE A 38 -3.63 2.65 -13.07
CA ILE A 38 -4.03 1.26 -12.85
C ILE A 38 -3.13 0.29 -13.63
N VAL A 39 -2.82 0.61 -14.90
CA VAL A 39 -1.92 -0.23 -15.73
C VAL A 39 -0.50 -0.30 -15.15
N THR A 40 -0.06 0.71 -14.39
CA THR A 40 1.26 0.69 -13.74
C THR A 40 1.32 -0.22 -12.51
N VAL A 41 0.18 -0.65 -11.97
CA VAL A 41 0.13 -1.56 -10.82
C VAL A 41 0.51 -2.97 -11.27
N THR A 42 1.61 -3.48 -10.73
CA THR A 42 2.08 -4.83 -11.06
C THR A 42 1.42 -5.88 -10.15
N THR A 43 1.34 -7.12 -10.62
CA THR A 43 0.87 -8.26 -9.82
C THR A 43 1.66 -8.43 -8.53
N GLN A 44 2.97 -8.14 -8.56
CA GLN A 44 3.83 -8.22 -7.37
C GLN A 44 3.42 -7.20 -6.30
N MET A 45 3.07 -5.97 -6.70
CA MET A 45 2.57 -4.95 -5.76
C MET A 45 1.27 -5.40 -5.09
N LEU A 46 0.36 -6.02 -5.85
CA LEU A 46 -0.88 -6.58 -5.31
C LEU A 46 -0.62 -7.74 -4.34
N GLN A 47 0.28 -8.67 -4.71
CA GLN A 47 0.66 -9.80 -3.86
C GLN A 47 1.26 -9.34 -2.53
N TRP A 48 2.17 -8.37 -2.55
CA TRP A 48 2.78 -7.86 -1.33
C TRP A 48 1.78 -7.12 -0.45
N THR A 49 0.89 -6.32 -1.05
CA THR A 49 -0.18 -5.64 -0.32
C THR A 49 -1.13 -6.64 0.33
N TRP A 50 -1.45 -7.73 -0.35
CA TRP A 50 -2.30 -8.79 0.19
C TRP A 50 -1.65 -9.51 1.37
N LEU A 51 -0.37 -9.88 1.26
CA LEU A 51 0.36 -10.54 2.34
C LEU A 51 0.44 -9.68 3.60
N GLU A 52 0.68 -8.38 3.44
CA GLU A 52 0.74 -7.45 4.57
C GLU A 52 -0.63 -7.25 5.23
N LEU A 53 -1.72 -7.27 4.45
CA LEU A 53 -3.08 -7.24 5.01
C LEU A 53 -3.36 -8.50 5.84
N ASP A 54 -3.01 -9.67 5.31
CA ASP A 54 -3.19 -10.96 5.99
C ASP A 54 -2.41 -11.00 7.32
N TYR A 55 -1.15 -10.56 7.29
CA TYR A 55 -0.31 -10.44 8.49
C TYR A 55 -0.94 -9.53 9.56
N ARG A 56 -1.47 -8.37 9.17
CA ARG A 56 -2.14 -7.45 10.11
C ARG A 56 -3.44 -8.04 10.66
N MET A 57 -4.18 -8.81 9.86
CA MET A 57 -5.38 -9.51 10.33
C MET A 57 -5.03 -10.59 11.35
N ASP A 58 -3.95 -11.33 11.14
CA ASP A 58 -3.46 -12.33 12.09
C ASP A 58 -3.04 -11.69 13.41
N ILE A 59 -2.33 -10.55 13.36
CA ILE A 59 -2.00 -9.76 14.55
C ILE A 59 -3.27 -9.34 15.30
N LEU A 60 -4.22 -8.71 14.61
CA LEU A 60 -5.46 -8.25 15.23
C LEU A 60 -6.24 -9.41 15.88
N ARG A 61 -6.24 -10.58 15.26
CA ARG A 61 -6.86 -11.77 15.82
C ARG A 61 -6.14 -12.26 17.08
N ALA A 62 -4.81 -12.29 17.06
CA ALA A 62 -3.99 -12.67 18.20
C ALA A 62 -4.14 -11.70 19.38
N THR A 63 -4.29 -10.40 19.10
CA THR A 63 -4.49 -9.35 20.12
C THR A 63 -5.95 -9.15 20.51
N LYS A 64 -6.87 -10.00 20.02
CA LYS A 64 -8.33 -9.89 20.27
C LYS A 64 -8.90 -8.52 19.88
N GLY A 65 -8.32 -7.88 18.86
CA GLY A 65 -8.72 -6.56 18.39
C GLY A 65 -8.20 -5.40 19.24
N ASP A 66 -7.28 -5.64 20.17
CA ASP A 66 -6.59 -4.56 20.88
C ASP A 66 -5.68 -3.79 19.90
N HIS A 67 -5.51 -2.49 20.16
CA HIS A 67 -4.77 -1.60 19.25
C HIS A 67 -3.29 -1.98 19.19
N VAL A 68 -2.79 -2.35 18.01
CA VAL A 68 -1.38 -2.69 17.78
C VAL A 68 -0.73 -1.61 16.93
N GLU A 69 0.14 -0.81 17.55
CA GLU A 69 1.05 0.10 16.86
C GLU A 69 2.36 -0.64 16.60
N VAL A 70 2.76 -0.76 15.32
CA VAL A 70 4.06 -1.31 14.94
C VAL A 70 5.07 -0.17 14.88
N HIS A 71 6.08 -0.18 15.77
CA HIS A 71 7.12 0.84 15.91
C HIS A 71 8.29 0.68 14.92
#